data_AF-A0A0M0JXG1-F1
#
_entry.id   AF-A0A0M0JXG1-F1
#
_cell.length_a   1.000
_cell.length_b   1.000
_cell.length_c   1.000
_cell.angle_alpha   90.00
_cell.angle_beta   90.00
_cell.angle_gamma   90.00
#
_symmetry.space_group_name_H-M   'P 1'
#
loop_
_entity.id
_entity.type
_entity.pdbx_description
1 polymer ?
#
loop_
_entity_poly.entity_id
_entity_poly.type
_entity_poly.pdbx_seq_one_letter_code
_entity_poly.pdbx_strand_id
1 'polypeptide(L)'
;MGVAGLHSFVKSIVQSGVSLSEFCGQTLAIDASAWLHRGLFVCPLDVLAGQPTDRFLDQPLKLIATFEKYGVRPLFVFDGAVLPMKSGDERRELRSKALEEGLELLRSGHESEATSKLAKAAKVQPWMAMRLIDELRHRGLPFVVAPYEADPQLAFLVREGHCAAAISEDSDLLPYGCPLTMYKLDLESATGQLVKFDDLRSAEDDKGSHLFEGEWVGEWDAWRTGLFAELCVLSGTDYLKKQGGVGIKTAHKALRQHRSLARALRNPPLRTILKLDDAELTAYQRDAERVRQVRHPDDI
;
A
#
# COMPACT_ATOMS: atom_id res chain seq x y z
N MET A 1 4.09 0.50 -4.08
CA MET A 1 4.23 -0.91 -3.67
C MET A 1 2.82 -1.47 -3.54
N GLY A 2 2.66 -2.73 -3.12
CA GLY A 2 1.34 -3.30 -2.86
C GLY A 2 0.63 -4.07 -3.99
N VAL A 3 -0.70 -4.17 -3.89
CA VAL A 3 -1.55 -4.95 -4.83
C VAL A 3 -1.43 -4.43 -6.27
N ALA A 4 -0.75 -5.22 -7.10
CA ALA A 4 -0.40 -4.80 -8.46
C ALA A 4 -1.64 -4.53 -9.34
N GLY A 5 -1.77 -3.28 -9.80
CA GLY A 5 -2.83 -2.85 -10.71
C GLY A 5 -4.15 -2.47 -10.03
N LEU A 6 -4.24 -2.52 -8.69
CA LEU A 6 -5.47 -2.22 -7.96
C LEU A 6 -5.98 -0.79 -8.21
N HIS A 7 -5.12 0.21 -8.09
CA HIS A 7 -5.49 1.62 -8.30
C HIS A 7 -6.06 1.89 -9.71
N SER A 8 -5.50 1.22 -10.73
CA SER A 8 -6.01 1.32 -12.10
C SER A 8 -7.33 0.58 -12.29
N PHE A 9 -7.56 -0.50 -11.53
CA PHE A 9 -8.75 -1.32 -11.61
C PHE A 9 -9.98 -0.60 -11.05
N VAL A 10 -9.79 0.18 -9.98
CA VAL A 10 -10.86 0.96 -9.33
C VAL A 10 -10.81 2.46 -9.70
N LYS A 11 -10.19 2.81 -10.84
CA LYS A 11 -9.95 4.21 -11.23
C LYS A 11 -11.22 5.07 -11.31
N SER A 12 -12.38 4.46 -11.58
CA SER A 12 -13.68 5.13 -11.75
C SER A 12 -14.17 5.81 -10.47
N ILE A 13 -13.71 5.36 -9.30
CA ILE A 13 -14.07 5.93 -8.00
C ILE A 13 -13.00 6.85 -7.41
N VAL A 14 -11.86 7.00 -8.10
CA VAL A 14 -10.74 7.80 -7.61
C VAL A 14 -11.03 9.29 -7.85
N GLN A 15 -11.26 10.02 -6.77
CA GLN A 15 -11.47 11.47 -6.81
C GLN A 15 -10.11 12.17 -6.87
N SER A 16 -9.78 12.78 -8.00
CA SER A 16 -8.48 13.45 -8.19
C SER A 16 -8.56 14.95 -7.90
N GLY A 17 -7.48 15.51 -7.37
CA GLY A 17 -7.38 16.95 -7.12
C GLY A 17 -8.05 17.40 -5.82
N VAL A 18 -8.33 16.46 -4.91
CA VAL A 18 -8.91 16.75 -3.59
C VAL A 18 -7.89 17.53 -2.77
N SER A 19 -8.30 18.67 -2.21
CA SER A 19 -7.39 19.56 -1.50
C SER A 19 -7.22 19.13 -0.05
N LEU A 20 -6.00 19.28 0.47
CA LEU A 20 -5.73 19.09 1.90
C LEU A 20 -6.57 20.04 2.78
N SER A 21 -7.00 21.18 2.24
CA SER A 21 -7.87 22.14 2.94
C SER A 21 -9.24 21.57 3.33
N GLU A 22 -9.72 20.53 2.65
CA GLU A 22 -10.97 19.83 2.99
C GLU A 22 -10.90 19.11 4.35
N PHE A 23 -9.68 18.89 4.85
CA PHE A 23 -9.41 18.24 6.14
C PHE A 23 -8.99 19.23 7.23
N CYS A 24 -9.21 20.54 7.02
CA CYS A 24 -8.89 21.56 8.01
C CYS A 24 -9.54 21.25 9.37
N GLY A 25 -8.73 21.28 10.44
CA GLY A 25 -9.13 20.96 11.81
C GLY A 25 -9.20 19.45 12.12
N GLN A 26 -9.05 18.59 11.12
CA GLN A 26 -9.09 17.13 11.27
C GLN A 26 -7.68 16.55 11.44
N THR A 27 -7.63 15.30 11.91
CA THR A 27 -6.39 14.53 12.03
C THR A 27 -6.30 13.53 10.88
N LEU A 28 -5.17 13.51 10.17
CA LEU A 28 -4.88 12.50 9.15
C LEU A 28 -3.74 11.60 9.61
N ALA A 29 -3.93 10.29 9.45
CA ALA A 29 -2.90 9.30 9.75
C ALA A 29 -1.96 9.17 8.55
N ILE A 30 -0.64 9.16 8.77
CA ILE A 30 0.37 9.22 7.72
C ILE A 30 1.24 7.98 7.79
N ASP A 31 1.37 7.28 6.67
CA ASP A 31 2.36 6.24 6.47
C ASP A 31 3.77 6.83 6.47
N ALA A 32 4.49 6.73 7.60
CA ALA A 32 5.82 7.33 7.73
C ALA A 32 6.85 6.69 6.78
N SER A 33 6.71 5.39 6.51
CA SER A 33 7.64 4.64 5.65
C SER A 33 7.57 5.14 4.20
N ALA A 34 6.38 5.45 3.69
CA ALA A 34 6.21 6.06 2.36
C ALA A 34 6.94 7.42 2.25
N TRP A 35 6.84 8.27 3.27
CA TRP A 35 7.47 9.60 3.26
C TRP A 35 8.99 9.55 3.47
N LEU A 36 9.48 8.64 4.31
CA LEU A 36 10.91 8.36 4.43
C LEU A 36 11.50 7.83 3.11
N HIS A 37 10.75 6.98 2.41
CA HIS A 37 11.14 6.48 1.10
C HIS A 37 11.15 7.60 0.04
N ARG A 38 10.18 8.52 0.04
CA ARG A 38 10.22 9.73 -0.82
C ARG A 38 11.44 10.59 -0.51
N GLY A 39 11.78 10.78 0.76
CA GLY A 39 12.97 11.52 1.18
C GLY A 39 14.28 10.86 0.75
N LEU A 40 14.32 9.53 0.75
CA LEU A 40 15.50 8.76 0.34
C LEU A 40 15.92 9.03 -1.11
N PHE A 41 15.00 9.38 -2.00
CA PHE A 41 15.32 9.74 -3.40
C PHE A 41 16.23 10.97 -3.51
N VAL A 42 16.31 11.80 -2.47
CA VAL A 42 17.17 13.00 -2.44
C VAL A 42 18.63 12.65 -2.11
N CYS A 43 18.87 11.54 -1.40
CA CYS A 43 20.19 11.15 -0.92
C CYS A 43 20.47 9.63 -1.02
N PRO A 44 20.20 8.97 -2.16
CA PRO A 44 20.30 7.51 -2.25
C PRO A 44 21.74 7.01 -2.09
N LEU A 45 22.72 7.75 -2.62
CA LEU A 45 24.14 7.40 -2.53
C LEU A 45 24.67 7.45 -1.10
N ASP A 46 24.34 8.50 -0.34
CA ASP A 46 24.75 8.62 1.07
C ASP A 46 24.26 7.40 1.86
N VAL A 47 22.98 7.06 1.69
CA VAL A 47 22.34 5.93 2.39
C VAL A 47 22.99 4.61 2.00
N LEU A 48 23.25 4.38 0.70
CA LEU A 48 23.91 3.17 0.21
C LEU A 48 25.37 3.06 0.68
N ALA A 49 26.08 4.18 0.78
CA ALA A 49 27.47 4.26 1.22
C ALA A 49 27.61 4.30 2.76
N GLY A 50 26.50 4.29 3.51
CA GLY A 50 26.50 4.40 4.97
C GLY A 50 27.01 5.75 5.48
N GLN A 51 26.95 6.80 4.66
CA GLN A 51 27.35 8.15 5.04
C GLN A 51 26.26 8.80 5.91
N PRO A 52 26.64 9.51 6.99
CA PRO A 52 25.69 10.30 7.77
C PRO A 52 25.01 11.36 6.89
N THR A 53 23.68 11.39 6.91
CA THR A 53 22.88 12.35 6.14
C THR A 53 21.53 12.52 6.82
N ASP A 54 21.00 13.74 6.87
CA ASP A 54 19.64 14.04 7.35
C ASP A 54 18.73 14.52 6.19
N ARG A 55 19.24 14.55 4.95
CA ARG A 55 18.52 15.05 3.75
C ARG A 55 17.21 14.29 3.46
N PHE A 56 17.12 13.04 3.91
CA PHE A 56 15.89 12.25 3.79
C PHE A 56 14.72 12.82 4.62
N LEU A 57 14.98 13.69 5.60
CA LEU A 57 13.94 14.34 6.40
C LEU A 57 13.24 15.47 5.65
N ASP A 58 13.80 15.98 4.55
CA ASP A 58 13.25 17.11 3.81
C ASP A 58 11.78 16.89 3.39
N GLN A 59 11.45 15.68 2.91
CA GLN A 59 10.09 15.36 2.47
C GLN A 59 9.09 15.27 3.64
N PRO A 60 9.34 14.47 4.70
CA PRO A 60 8.52 14.50 5.92
C PRO A 60 8.36 15.89 6.54
N LEU A 61 9.43 16.69 6.57
CA LEU A 61 9.38 18.04 7.16
C LEU A 61 8.55 19.02 6.31
N LYS A 62 8.66 18.93 4.98
CA LYS A 62 7.78 19.69 4.07
C LYS A 62 6.32 19.27 4.23
N LEU A 63 6.03 17.98 4.41
CA LEU A 63 4.68 17.50 4.70
C LEU A 63 4.12 18.15 5.96
N ILE A 64 4.89 18.16 7.06
CA ILE A 64 4.50 18.79 8.32
C ILE A 64 4.17 20.27 8.12
N ALA A 65 5.06 21.02 7.44
CA ALA A 65 4.84 22.44 7.15
C ALA A 65 3.58 22.68 6.29
N THR A 66 3.32 21.81 5.31
CA THR A 66 2.10 21.86 4.50
C THR A 66 0.86 21.59 5.35
N PHE A 67 0.90 20.60 6.25
CA PHE A 67 -0.20 20.31 7.18
C PHE A 67 -0.52 21.49 8.08
N GLU A 68 0.51 22.10 8.68
CA GLU A 68 0.38 23.32 9.49
C GLU A 68 -0.29 24.45 8.69
N LYS A 69 0.17 24.69 7.46
CA LYS A 69 -0.40 25.71 6.56
C LYS A 69 -1.90 25.52 6.30
N TYR A 70 -2.36 24.28 6.15
CA TYR A 70 -3.77 23.96 5.87
C TYR A 70 -4.58 23.64 7.13
N GLY A 71 -4.00 23.79 8.33
CA GLY A 71 -4.68 23.53 9.60
C GLY A 71 -5.02 22.07 9.83
N VAL A 72 -4.29 21.14 9.21
CA VAL A 72 -4.49 19.69 9.36
C VAL A 72 -3.53 19.13 10.39
N ARG A 73 -3.99 18.22 11.25
CA ARG A 73 -3.17 17.61 12.30
C ARG A 73 -2.55 16.31 11.78
N PRO A 74 -1.22 16.18 11.69
CA PRO A 74 -0.59 14.95 11.27
C PRO A 74 -0.50 13.96 12.45
N LEU A 75 -0.78 12.69 12.19
CA LEU A 75 -0.42 11.58 13.08
C LEU A 75 0.43 10.58 12.29
N PHE A 76 1.72 10.48 12.59
CA PHE A 76 2.61 9.56 11.88
C PHE A 76 2.48 8.14 12.40
N VAL A 77 2.40 7.17 11.50
CA VAL A 77 2.39 5.74 11.81
C VAL A 77 3.65 5.10 11.23
N PHE A 78 4.44 4.48 12.08
CA PHE A 78 5.66 3.78 11.71
C PHE A 78 5.46 2.27 11.75
N ASP A 79 6.16 1.55 10.87
CA ASP A 79 6.30 0.10 11.01
C ASP A 79 7.05 -0.25 12.31
N GLY A 80 6.63 -1.33 12.95
CA GLY A 80 7.31 -1.99 14.06
C GLY A 80 8.00 -3.28 13.63
N ALA A 81 7.56 -4.41 14.20
CA ALA A 81 8.22 -5.69 13.96
C ALA A 81 7.95 -6.23 12.54
N VAL A 82 8.95 -6.92 11.98
CA VAL A 82 8.82 -7.56 10.66
C VAL A 82 7.93 -8.81 10.78
N LEU A 83 6.95 -8.94 9.88
CA LEU A 83 6.15 -10.16 9.79
C LEU A 83 6.96 -11.33 9.19
N PRO A 84 6.89 -12.54 9.76
CA PRO A 84 7.61 -13.71 9.23
C PRO A 84 7.23 -14.07 7.78
N MET A 85 6.01 -13.75 7.36
CA MET A 85 5.45 -14.14 6.07
C MET A 85 5.93 -13.25 4.91
N LYS A 86 6.49 -12.07 5.21
CA LYS A 86 7.00 -11.13 4.19
C LYS A 86 8.43 -11.54 3.83
N SER A 87 8.56 -12.53 2.94
CA SER A 87 9.88 -13.02 2.52
C SER A 87 10.68 -11.90 1.83
N GLY A 88 11.88 -11.63 2.36
CA GLY A 88 12.70 -10.49 1.93
C GLY A 88 13.50 -10.71 0.66
N ASP A 89 13.51 -11.94 0.13
CA ASP A 89 14.48 -12.40 -0.87
C ASP A 89 14.27 -11.75 -2.24
N GLU A 90 13.03 -11.69 -2.76
CA GLU A 90 12.76 -11.03 -4.05
C GLU A 90 13.08 -9.54 -4.00
N ARG A 91 12.70 -8.86 -2.91
CA ARG A 91 13.04 -7.44 -2.71
C ARG A 91 14.55 -7.24 -2.61
N ARG A 92 15.29 -8.20 -2.04
CA ARG A 92 16.75 -8.15 -1.97
C ARG A 92 17.36 -8.29 -3.36
N GLU A 93 16.90 -9.24 -4.17
CA GLU A 93 17.37 -9.40 -5.55
C GLU A 93 17.09 -8.18 -6.42
N LEU A 94 15.87 -7.63 -6.33
CA LEU A 94 15.50 -6.41 -7.07
C LEU A 94 16.38 -5.22 -6.68
N ARG A 95 16.69 -5.06 -5.38
CA ARG A 95 17.59 -4.02 -4.90
C ARG A 95 19.03 -4.23 -5.41
N SER A 96 19.52 -5.47 -5.41
CA SER A 96 20.85 -5.77 -5.94
C SER A 96 20.98 -5.44 -7.42
N LYS A 97 19.97 -5.81 -8.23
CA LYS A 97 19.93 -5.44 -9.66
C LYS A 97 19.86 -3.94 -9.87
N ALA A 98 19.00 -3.26 -9.11
CA ALA A 98 18.88 -1.80 -9.18
C ALA A 98 20.19 -1.08 -8.77
N LEU A 99 20.95 -1.65 -7.82
CA LEU A 99 22.25 -1.14 -7.43
C LEU A 99 23.25 -1.26 -8.57
N GLU A 100 23.34 -2.44 -9.18
CA GLU A 100 24.25 -2.71 -10.31
C GLU A 100 23.96 -1.77 -11.49
N GLU A 101 22.70 -1.72 -11.95
CA GLU A 101 22.25 -0.83 -13.02
C GLU A 101 22.50 0.65 -12.70
N GLY A 102 22.22 1.05 -11.45
CA GLY A 102 22.42 2.43 -11.00
C GLY A 102 23.88 2.85 -10.97
N LEU A 103 24.78 1.96 -10.54
CA LEU A 103 26.22 2.20 -10.55
C LEU A 103 26.80 2.24 -11.96
N GLU A 104 26.28 1.41 -12.88
CA GLU A 104 26.69 1.43 -14.29
C GLU A 104 26.29 2.74 -14.96
N LEU A 105 25.03 3.17 -14.81
CA LEU A 105 24.55 4.45 -15.33
C LEU A 105 25.38 5.64 -14.80
N LEU A 106 25.76 5.59 -13.52
CA LEU A 106 26.60 6.61 -12.91
C LEU A 106 28.00 6.65 -13.55
N ARG A 107 28.63 5.48 -13.80
CA ARG A 107 29.92 5.40 -14.50
C ARG A 107 29.84 5.91 -15.95
N SER A 108 28.68 5.73 -16.58
CA SER A 108 28.41 6.21 -17.94
C SER A 108 27.94 7.66 -18.01
N GLY A 109 27.91 8.41 -16.89
CA GLY A 109 27.54 9.84 -16.85
C GLY A 109 26.03 10.14 -16.91
N HIS A 110 25.17 9.13 -16.80
CA HIS A 110 23.70 9.28 -16.84
C HIS A 110 23.14 9.52 -15.42
N GLU A 111 23.51 10.65 -14.81
CA GLU A 111 23.28 10.91 -13.37
C GLU A 111 21.81 10.85 -12.94
N SER A 112 20.89 11.40 -13.75
CA SER A 112 19.45 11.44 -13.43
C SER A 112 18.85 10.03 -13.36
N GLU A 113 19.16 9.20 -14.38
CA GLU A 113 18.69 7.81 -14.45
C GLU A 113 19.34 6.96 -13.35
N ALA A 114 20.63 7.17 -13.10
CA ALA A 114 21.37 6.53 -12.02
C ALA A 114 20.71 6.81 -10.67
N THR A 115 20.37 8.07 -10.38
CA THR A 115 19.73 8.48 -9.11
C THR A 115 18.41 7.73 -8.89
N SER A 116 17.58 7.61 -9.93
CA SER A 116 16.31 6.87 -9.87
C SER A 116 16.52 5.37 -9.57
N LYS A 117 17.54 4.75 -10.18
CA LYS A 117 17.87 3.33 -9.96
C LYS A 117 18.46 3.09 -8.57
N LEU A 118 19.39 3.94 -8.15
CA LEU A 118 20.03 3.88 -6.84
C LEU A 118 19.02 4.11 -5.70
N ALA A 119 18.05 5.00 -5.88
CA ALA A 119 16.96 5.19 -4.93
C ALA A 119 16.11 3.93 -4.74
N LYS A 120 15.87 3.16 -5.82
CA LYS A 120 15.20 1.85 -5.75
C LYS A 120 16.06 0.77 -5.09
N ALA A 121 17.38 0.91 -5.14
CA ALA A 121 18.32 0.00 -4.50
C ALA A 121 18.45 0.24 -2.99
N ALA A 122 18.35 1.50 -2.59
CA ALA A 122 18.44 1.91 -1.20
C ALA A 122 17.19 1.48 -0.40
N LYS A 123 17.38 1.26 0.90
CA LYS A 123 16.33 0.83 1.83
C LYS A 123 16.28 1.79 3.00
N VAL A 124 15.07 2.22 3.39
CA VAL A 124 14.85 2.95 4.64
C VAL A 124 15.39 2.12 5.81
N GLN A 125 16.31 2.71 6.57
CA GLN A 125 16.97 2.06 7.69
C GLN A 125 16.27 2.41 9.01
N PRO A 126 16.34 1.55 10.05
CA PRO A 126 15.71 1.83 11.34
C PRO A 126 16.17 3.16 11.98
N TRP A 127 17.43 3.55 11.78
CA TRP A 127 17.93 4.82 12.28
C TRP A 127 17.25 6.03 11.63
N MET A 128 16.85 5.94 10.36
CA MET A 128 16.13 7.03 9.67
C MET A 128 14.75 7.25 10.29
N ALA A 129 14.04 6.17 10.61
CA ALA A 129 12.77 6.26 11.35
C ALA A 129 12.97 6.88 12.73
N MET A 130 14.03 6.50 13.45
CA MET A 130 14.34 7.10 14.77
C MET A 130 14.62 8.60 14.66
N ARG A 131 15.39 9.04 13.64
CA ARG A 131 15.65 10.46 13.40
C ARG A 131 14.36 11.26 13.16
N LEU A 132 13.43 10.71 12.38
CA LEU A 132 12.13 11.35 12.18
C LEU A 132 11.30 11.37 13.47
N ILE A 133 11.30 10.28 14.26
CA ILE A 133 10.61 10.24 15.56
C ILE A 133 11.15 11.31 16.50
N ASP A 134 12.47 11.51 16.57
CA ASP A 134 13.08 12.55 17.40
C ASP A 134 12.64 13.96 16.95
N GLU A 135 12.57 14.19 15.64
CA GLU A 135 12.08 15.45 15.08
C GLU A 135 10.60 15.68 15.40
N LEU A 136 9.75 14.65 15.32
CA LEU A 136 8.35 14.73 15.72
C LEU A 136 8.21 15.04 17.22
N ARG A 137 9.02 14.42 18.08
CA ARG A 137 9.04 14.70 19.53
C ARG A 137 9.42 16.14 19.83
N HIS A 138 10.47 16.67 19.18
CA HIS A 138 10.88 18.06 19.37
C HIS A 138 9.79 19.06 18.97
N ARG A 139 8.97 18.71 17.97
CA ARG A 139 7.82 19.52 17.51
C ARG A 139 6.54 19.28 18.31
N GLY A 140 6.52 18.32 19.24
CA GLY A 140 5.31 17.92 19.96
C GLY A 140 4.24 17.28 19.07
N LEU A 141 4.64 16.67 17.94
CA LEU A 141 3.73 16.01 17.01
C LEU A 141 3.48 14.55 17.39
N PRO A 142 2.24 14.05 17.27
CA PRO A 142 1.90 12.69 17.66
C PRO A 142 2.40 11.67 16.63
N PHE A 143 2.80 10.51 17.13
CA PHE A 143 3.12 9.36 16.32
C PHE A 143 2.79 8.05 17.04
N VAL A 144 2.65 6.99 16.26
CA VAL A 144 2.44 5.62 16.72
C VAL A 144 3.44 4.72 16.01
N VAL A 145 4.06 3.81 16.75
CA VAL A 145 4.79 2.68 16.16
C VAL A 145 3.84 1.49 16.18
N ALA A 146 3.45 1.01 15.01
CA ALA A 146 2.59 -0.15 14.87
C ALA A 146 3.27 -1.39 15.48
N PRO A 147 2.51 -2.39 15.95
CA PRO A 147 3.11 -3.64 16.44
C PRO A 147 3.88 -4.37 15.33
N TYR A 148 3.38 -4.30 14.10
CA TYR A 148 3.98 -4.87 12.90
C TYR A 148 3.99 -3.86 11.76
N GLU A 149 3.08 -3.97 10.79
CA GLU A 149 3.02 -3.05 9.66
C GLU A 149 2.17 -1.82 9.95
N ALA A 150 2.51 -0.71 9.31
CA ALA A 150 1.75 0.53 9.40
C ALA A 150 0.36 0.42 8.75
N ASP A 151 0.19 -0.35 7.67
CA ASP A 151 -1.06 -0.41 6.90
C ASP A 151 -2.29 -0.83 7.73
N PRO A 152 -2.26 -1.95 8.50
CA PRO A 152 -3.40 -2.31 9.36
C PRO A 152 -3.65 -1.27 10.46
N GLN A 153 -2.58 -0.64 10.98
CA GLN A 153 -2.68 0.37 12.03
C GLN A 153 -3.31 1.66 11.52
N LEU A 154 -2.96 2.09 10.30
CA LEU A 154 -3.57 3.22 9.59
C LEU A 154 -5.07 2.96 9.35
N ALA A 155 -5.41 1.80 8.78
CA ALA A 155 -6.80 1.42 8.53
C ALA A 155 -7.62 1.38 9.82
N PHE A 156 -7.06 0.84 10.90
CA PHE A 156 -7.67 0.84 12.23
C PHE A 156 -7.95 2.25 12.75
N LEU A 157 -6.96 3.16 12.70
CA LEU A 157 -7.12 4.53 13.20
C LEU A 157 -8.22 5.30 12.48
N VAL A 158 -8.39 5.07 11.17
CA VAL A 158 -9.47 5.70 10.40
C VAL A 158 -10.82 5.06 10.71
N ARG A 159 -10.87 3.72 10.80
CA ARG A 159 -12.11 2.98 11.11
C ARG A 159 -12.69 3.31 12.48
N GLU A 160 -11.83 3.44 13.50
CA GLU A 160 -12.25 3.80 14.86
C GLU A 160 -12.52 5.31 15.04
N GLY A 161 -12.37 6.11 13.98
CA GLY A 161 -12.63 7.55 14.01
C GLY A 161 -11.57 8.37 14.75
N HIS A 162 -10.40 7.79 15.04
CA HIS A 162 -9.26 8.55 15.59
C HIS A 162 -8.64 9.50 14.55
N CYS A 163 -8.72 9.13 13.26
CA CYS A 163 -8.27 9.94 12.13
C CYS A 163 -9.38 9.97 11.07
N ALA A 164 -9.47 11.08 10.33
CA ALA A 164 -10.48 11.24 9.29
C ALA A 164 -10.13 10.50 7.99
N ALA A 165 -8.84 10.42 7.65
CA ALA A 165 -8.33 9.66 6.53
C ALA A 165 -6.89 9.19 6.79
N ALA A 166 -6.45 8.19 6.03
CA ALA A 166 -5.05 7.79 5.95
C ALA A 166 -4.38 8.40 4.71
N ILE A 167 -3.09 8.71 4.79
CA ILE A 167 -2.24 9.09 3.67
C ILE A 167 -1.21 8.00 3.47
N SER A 168 -1.21 7.40 2.28
CA SER A 168 -0.16 6.48 1.83
C SER A 168 0.02 6.59 0.32
N GLU A 169 1.16 6.13 -0.18
CA GLU A 169 1.40 5.96 -1.61
C GLU A 169 1.04 4.54 -2.08
N ASP A 170 0.80 3.62 -1.15
CA ASP A 170 0.58 2.21 -1.41
C ASP A 170 -0.90 1.85 -1.37
N SER A 171 -1.36 1.10 -2.37
CA SER A 171 -2.78 0.70 -2.48
C SER A 171 -3.22 -0.34 -1.44
N ASP A 172 -2.34 -0.73 -0.53
CA ASP A 172 -2.54 -1.83 0.42
C ASP A 172 -3.54 -1.50 1.54
N LEU A 173 -3.84 -0.22 1.76
CA LEU A 173 -4.86 0.21 2.71
C LEU A 173 -6.29 -0.22 2.34
N LEU A 174 -6.60 -0.39 1.05
CA LEU A 174 -7.92 -0.86 0.61
C LEU A 174 -8.21 -2.30 1.04
N PRO A 175 -7.30 -3.30 0.84
CA PRO A 175 -7.47 -4.65 1.38
C PRO A 175 -7.79 -4.70 2.88
N TYR A 176 -7.28 -3.75 3.67
CA TYR A 176 -7.56 -3.63 5.10
C TYR A 176 -8.89 -2.94 5.44
N GLY A 177 -9.65 -2.52 4.43
CA GLY A 177 -10.93 -1.85 4.61
C GLY A 177 -10.80 -0.43 5.17
N CYS A 178 -9.69 0.27 4.89
CA CYS A 178 -9.51 1.66 5.33
C CYS A 178 -10.64 2.54 4.76
N PRO A 179 -11.50 3.15 5.59
CA PRO A 179 -12.71 3.84 5.11
C PRO A 179 -12.44 4.98 4.12
N LEU A 180 -11.37 5.75 4.37
CA LEU A 180 -10.98 6.90 3.56
C LEU A 180 -9.46 6.99 3.45
N THR A 181 -8.97 6.97 2.21
CA THR A 181 -7.52 7.04 1.93
C THR A 181 -7.22 8.11 0.90
N MET A 182 -6.23 8.95 1.18
CA MET A 182 -5.66 9.90 0.24
C MET A 182 -4.32 9.37 -0.28
N TYR A 183 -4.30 9.08 -1.58
CA TYR A 183 -3.12 8.64 -2.31
C TYR A 183 -2.43 9.81 -3.02
N LYS A 184 -1.14 9.66 -3.32
CA LYS A 184 -0.39 10.56 -4.20
C LYS A 184 -0.55 12.03 -3.82
N LEU A 185 -0.41 12.33 -2.52
CA LEU A 185 -0.44 13.71 -2.05
C LEU A 185 0.76 14.46 -2.64
N ASP A 186 0.45 15.44 -3.48
CA ASP A 186 1.42 16.37 -4.01
C ASP A 186 1.54 17.58 -3.08
N LEU A 187 2.76 17.86 -2.61
CA LEU A 187 2.99 18.92 -1.62
C LEU A 187 2.98 20.32 -2.24
N GLU A 188 3.21 20.45 -3.55
CA GLU A 188 3.23 21.74 -4.24
C GLU A 188 1.81 22.27 -4.44
N SER A 189 0.93 21.44 -4.99
CA SER A 189 -0.49 21.75 -5.14
C SER A 189 -1.29 21.55 -3.85
N ALA A 190 -0.76 20.79 -2.89
CA ALA A 190 -1.49 20.32 -1.70
C ALA A 190 -2.79 19.58 -2.07
N THR A 191 -2.72 18.78 -3.13
CA THR A 191 -3.84 17.96 -3.60
C THR A 191 -3.45 16.49 -3.73
N GLY A 192 -4.42 15.60 -3.60
CA GLY A 192 -4.22 14.15 -3.71
C GLY A 192 -5.36 13.45 -4.44
N GLN A 193 -5.29 12.12 -4.43
CA GLN A 193 -6.29 11.21 -4.97
C GLN A 193 -7.04 10.54 -3.82
N LEU A 194 -8.30 10.91 -3.61
CA LEU A 194 -9.12 10.39 -2.54
C LEU A 194 -9.91 9.16 -2.99
N VAL A 195 -9.93 8.13 -2.15
CA VAL A 195 -10.72 6.90 -2.35
C VAL A 195 -11.46 6.59 -1.06
N LYS A 196 -12.79 6.45 -1.17
CA LYS A 196 -13.64 5.91 -0.10
C LYS A 196 -13.84 4.43 -0.34
N PHE A 197 -13.67 3.61 0.69
CA PHE A 197 -13.83 2.16 0.55
C PHE A 197 -15.24 1.78 0.09
N ASP A 198 -16.27 2.41 0.64
CA ASP A 198 -17.66 2.11 0.28
C ASP A 198 -18.02 2.55 -1.16
N ASP A 199 -17.27 3.48 -1.76
CA ASP A 199 -17.46 3.85 -3.16
C ASP A 199 -17.10 2.70 -4.10
N LEU A 200 -16.36 1.67 -3.64
CA LEU A 200 -16.12 0.44 -4.42
C LEU A 200 -17.43 -0.19 -4.90
N ARG A 201 -18.52 -0.05 -4.15
CA ARG A 201 -19.84 -0.52 -4.58
C ARG A 201 -20.25 0.04 -5.95
N SER A 202 -19.87 1.29 -6.23
CA SER A 202 -20.12 1.99 -7.49
C SER A 202 -18.97 1.89 -8.50
N ALA A 203 -17.90 1.16 -8.21
CA ALA A 203 -16.76 1.07 -9.12
C ALA A 203 -17.13 0.35 -10.42
N GLU A 204 -16.71 0.94 -11.52
CA GLU A 204 -16.97 0.47 -12.89
C GLU A 204 -15.68 0.16 -13.64
N ASP A 205 -15.76 -0.80 -14.55
CA ASP A 205 -14.70 -1.10 -15.51
C ASP A 205 -14.65 -0.10 -16.67
N ASP A 206 -13.73 -0.32 -17.62
CA ASP A 206 -13.56 0.54 -18.80
C ASP A 206 -14.80 0.60 -19.73
N LYS A 207 -15.79 -0.27 -19.52
CA LYS A 207 -17.03 -0.37 -20.29
C LYS A 207 -18.26 0.11 -19.51
N GLY A 208 -18.08 0.66 -18.30
CA GLY A 208 -19.17 1.10 -17.44
C GLY A 208 -19.92 -0.04 -16.74
N SER A 209 -19.32 -1.24 -16.66
CA SER A 209 -19.92 -2.37 -15.93
C SER A 209 -19.50 -2.32 -14.47
N HIS A 210 -20.45 -2.42 -13.54
CA HIS A 210 -20.16 -2.48 -12.11
C HIS A 210 -19.27 -3.68 -11.79
N LEU A 211 -18.22 -3.42 -11.01
CA LEU A 211 -17.22 -4.41 -10.60
C LEU A 211 -17.69 -5.22 -9.40
N PHE A 212 -18.35 -4.61 -8.42
CA PHE A 212 -18.56 -5.21 -7.09
C PHE A 212 -20.04 -5.25 -6.66
N GLU A 213 -20.96 -5.07 -7.60
CA GLU A 213 -22.40 -5.02 -7.35
C GLU A 213 -23.19 -5.44 -8.60
N GLY A 214 -24.38 -6.02 -8.40
CA GLY A 214 -25.39 -6.24 -9.45
C GLY A 214 -25.46 -7.64 -10.09
N GLU A 215 -24.55 -8.58 -9.82
CA GLU A 215 -24.63 -9.94 -10.40
C GLU A 215 -25.40 -10.95 -9.52
N TRP A 216 -25.42 -10.77 -8.20
CA TRP A 216 -26.26 -11.58 -7.29
C TRP A 216 -26.61 -10.85 -5.99
N VAL A 217 -27.65 -11.33 -5.31
CA VAL A 217 -28.10 -10.77 -4.02
C VAL A 217 -27.01 -10.90 -2.97
N GLY A 218 -26.66 -9.79 -2.31
CA GLY A 218 -25.60 -9.73 -1.30
C GLY A 218 -24.19 -9.74 -1.89
N GLU A 219 -24.03 -9.43 -3.19
CA GLU A 219 -22.71 -9.33 -3.82
C GLU A 219 -21.81 -8.31 -3.12
N TRP A 220 -22.29 -7.08 -2.92
CA TRP A 220 -21.52 -6.05 -2.26
C TRP A 220 -21.08 -6.45 -0.85
N ASP A 221 -21.99 -7.04 -0.05
CA ASP A 221 -21.65 -7.51 1.30
C ASP A 221 -20.55 -8.57 1.29
N ALA A 222 -20.56 -9.45 0.28
CA ALA A 222 -19.50 -10.46 0.12
C ALA A 222 -18.15 -9.83 -0.26
N TRP A 223 -18.14 -8.82 -1.14
CA TRP A 223 -16.93 -8.04 -1.46
C TRP A 223 -16.40 -7.30 -0.25
N ARG A 224 -17.28 -6.56 0.43
CA ARG A 224 -16.98 -5.73 1.59
C ARG A 224 -16.39 -6.55 2.74
N THR A 225 -16.92 -7.74 3.03
CA THR A 225 -16.54 -8.53 4.22
C THR A 225 -15.43 -9.55 3.97
N GLY A 226 -15.01 -9.78 2.71
CA GLY A 226 -13.86 -10.66 2.49
C GLY A 226 -13.43 -10.92 1.04
N LEU A 227 -14.34 -10.96 0.06
CA LEU A 227 -13.94 -11.28 -1.32
C LEU A 227 -12.98 -10.24 -1.91
N PHE A 228 -13.03 -8.98 -1.46
CA PHE A 228 -12.09 -7.96 -1.91
C PHE A 228 -10.66 -8.22 -1.41
N ALA A 229 -10.50 -8.64 -0.16
CA ALA A 229 -9.22 -9.09 0.36
C ALA A 229 -8.72 -10.35 -0.38
N GLU A 230 -9.61 -11.33 -0.64
CA GLU A 230 -9.30 -12.53 -1.43
C GLU A 230 -8.86 -12.17 -2.86
N LEU A 231 -9.49 -11.16 -3.48
CA LEU A 231 -9.10 -10.62 -4.78
C LEU A 231 -7.67 -10.09 -4.76
N CYS A 232 -7.35 -9.28 -3.75
CA CYS A 232 -6.02 -8.72 -3.59
C CYS A 232 -4.98 -9.85 -3.44
N VAL A 233 -5.23 -10.81 -2.55
CA VAL A 233 -4.40 -12.02 -2.35
C VAL A 233 -4.21 -12.81 -3.65
N LEU A 234 -5.29 -13.06 -4.40
CA LEU A 234 -5.25 -13.82 -5.66
C LEU A 234 -4.53 -13.08 -6.79
N SER A 235 -4.62 -11.75 -6.81
CA SER A 235 -3.91 -10.90 -7.78
C SER A 235 -2.41 -10.70 -7.47
N GLY A 236 -1.99 -11.10 -6.27
CA GLY A 236 -0.64 -10.97 -5.75
C GLY A 236 -0.52 -9.88 -4.69
N THR A 237 0.05 -10.24 -3.54
CA THR A 237 0.35 -9.33 -2.42
C THR A 237 1.78 -9.54 -1.95
N ASP A 238 2.24 -8.68 -1.04
CA ASP A 238 3.51 -8.87 -0.33
C ASP A 238 3.56 -10.16 0.52
N TYR A 239 2.39 -10.70 0.92
CA TYR A 239 2.30 -11.89 1.78
C TYR A 239 2.25 -13.20 0.99
N LEU A 240 1.70 -13.15 -0.22
CA LEU A 240 1.51 -14.32 -1.06
C LEU A 240 1.98 -14.02 -2.48
N LYS A 241 3.09 -14.68 -2.84
CA LYS A 241 3.73 -14.55 -4.14
C LYS A 241 2.72 -14.79 -5.26
N LYS A 242 2.78 -13.92 -6.27
CA LYS A 242 1.94 -14.03 -7.46
C LYS A 242 2.19 -15.36 -8.17
N GLN A 243 1.15 -16.17 -8.31
CA GLN A 243 1.20 -17.46 -9.00
C GLN A 243 0.63 -17.36 -10.41
N GLY A 244 1.28 -18.04 -11.37
CA GLY A 244 0.72 -18.27 -12.70
C GLY A 244 0.40 -17.05 -13.58
N GLY A 245 0.87 -15.86 -13.22
CA GLY A 245 0.55 -14.64 -13.97
C GLY A 245 -0.90 -14.15 -13.83
N VAL A 246 -1.65 -14.65 -12.84
CA VAL A 246 -3.02 -14.18 -12.55
C VAL A 246 -2.99 -12.69 -12.17
N GLY A 247 -3.57 -11.84 -13.01
CA GLY A 247 -3.75 -10.41 -12.72
C GLY A 247 -5.11 -10.10 -12.08
N ILE A 248 -5.29 -8.86 -11.62
CA ILE A 248 -6.49 -8.44 -10.89
C ILE A 248 -7.79 -8.67 -11.65
N LYS A 249 -7.84 -8.41 -12.97
CA LYS A 249 -9.02 -8.67 -13.81
C LYS A 249 -9.39 -10.16 -13.87
N THR A 250 -8.38 -11.04 -13.97
CA THR A 250 -8.58 -12.50 -14.00
C THR A 250 -9.03 -13.02 -12.64
N ALA A 251 -8.39 -12.55 -11.57
CA ALA A 251 -8.75 -12.88 -10.20
C ALA A 251 -10.19 -12.45 -9.87
N HIS A 252 -10.55 -11.22 -10.24
CA HIS A 252 -11.89 -10.66 -10.05
C HIS A 252 -12.95 -11.49 -10.76
N LYS A 253 -12.77 -11.78 -12.06
CA LYS A 253 -13.70 -12.63 -12.82
C LYS A 253 -13.91 -13.99 -12.17
N ALA A 254 -12.82 -14.63 -11.70
CA ALA A 254 -12.91 -15.94 -11.07
C ALA A 254 -13.64 -15.87 -9.72
N LEU A 255 -13.30 -14.92 -8.86
CA LEU A 255 -13.95 -14.76 -7.56
C LEU A 255 -15.41 -14.34 -7.70
N ARG A 256 -15.71 -13.47 -8.66
CA ARG A 256 -17.07 -13.02 -8.95
C ARG A 256 -17.96 -14.20 -9.37
N GLN A 257 -17.46 -15.05 -10.27
CA GLN A 257 -18.18 -16.25 -10.72
C GLN A 257 -18.37 -17.29 -9.61
N HIS A 258 -17.34 -17.54 -8.79
CA HIS A 258 -17.33 -18.66 -7.82
C HIS A 258 -17.70 -18.27 -6.40
N ARG A 259 -17.74 -16.96 -6.11
CA ARG A 259 -18.12 -16.33 -4.82
C ARG A 259 -17.28 -16.78 -3.63
N SER A 260 -16.10 -17.33 -3.89
CA SER A 260 -15.20 -17.89 -2.88
C SER A 260 -13.87 -18.25 -3.53
N LEU A 261 -12.76 -17.89 -2.89
CA LEU A 261 -11.43 -18.34 -3.30
C LEU A 261 -11.31 -19.87 -3.38
N ALA A 262 -11.82 -20.59 -2.37
CA ALA A 262 -11.76 -22.05 -2.33
C ALA A 262 -12.54 -22.72 -3.48
N ARG A 263 -13.62 -22.09 -3.98
CA ARG A 263 -14.35 -22.57 -5.16
C ARG A 263 -13.66 -22.16 -6.45
N ALA A 264 -13.16 -20.92 -6.53
CA ALA A 264 -12.42 -20.42 -7.68
C ALA A 264 -11.19 -21.29 -7.98
N LEU A 265 -10.45 -21.70 -6.95
CA LEU A 265 -9.27 -22.56 -7.08
C LEU A 265 -9.56 -23.99 -7.52
N ARG A 266 -10.82 -24.44 -7.52
CA ARG A 266 -11.22 -25.74 -8.10
C ARG A 266 -11.57 -25.64 -9.58
N ASN A 267 -11.67 -24.43 -10.12
CA ASN A 267 -12.01 -24.20 -11.52
C ASN A 267 -10.83 -24.60 -12.43
N PRO A 268 -11.01 -25.53 -13.39
CA PRO A 268 -9.89 -26.00 -14.22
C PRO A 268 -9.19 -24.89 -15.02
N PRO A 269 -9.89 -23.95 -15.70
CA PRO A 269 -9.25 -22.80 -16.32
C PRO A 269 -8.33 -21.99 -15.39
N LEU A 270 -8.76 -21.69 -14.16
CA LEU A 270 -7.92 -20.94 -13.21
C LEU A 270 -6.71 -21.77 -12.76
N ARG A 271 -6.90 -23.07 -12.49
CA ARG A 271 -5.81 -24.00 -12.14
C ARG A 271 -4.73 -24.05 -13.22
N THR A 272 -5.13 -24.11 -14.49
CA THR A 272 -4.21 -24.12 -15.63
C THR A 272 -3.34 -22.86 -15.69
N ILE A 273 -3.91 -21.70 -15.37
CA ILE A 273 -3.17 -20.44 -15.31
C ILE A 273 -2.21 -20.44 -14.12
N LEU A 274 -2.69 -20.86 -12.94
CA LEU A 274 -1.91 -20.91 -11.70
C LEU A 274 -0.70 -21.84 -11.80
N LYS A 275 -0.79 -22.91 -12.59
CA LYS A 275 0.26 -23.94 -12.75
C LYS A 275 0.70 -24.58 -11.43
N LEU A 276 -0.22 -24.64 -10.46
CA LEU A 276 0.02 -25.28 -9.16
C LEU A 276 -0.45 -26.72 -9.20
N ASP A 277 0.31 -27.63 -8.59
CA ASP A 277 -0.16 -28.98 -8.29
C ASP A 277 -1.18 -28.97 -7.12
N ASP A 278 -1.80 -30.12 -6.83
CA ASP A 278 -2.83 -30.19 -5.78
C ASP A 278 -2.28 -29.90 -4.37
N ALA A 279 -1.00 -30.20 -4.10
CA ALA A 279 -0.37 -29.92 -2.81
C ALA A 279 -0.07 -28.42 -2.66
N GLU A 280 0.47 -27.80 -3.70
CA GLU A 280 0.73 -26.37 -3.79
C GLU A 280 -0.57 -25.55 -3.71
N LEU A 281 -1.65 -26.03 -4.34
CA LEU A 281 -2.95 -25.39 -4.25
C LEU A 281 -3.53 -25.44 -2.82
N THR A 282 -3.36 -26.58 -2.15
CA THR A 282 -3.79 -26.75 -0.75
C THR A 282 -2.99 -25.82 0.17
N ALA A 283 -1.67 -25.71 -0.06
CA ALA A 283 -0.82 -24.77 0.67
C ALA A 283 -1.24 -23.32 0.41
N TYR A 284 -1.51 -22.97 -0.85
CA TYR A 284 -1.98 -21.64 -1.25
C TYR A 284 -3.30 -21.27 -0.57
N GLN A 285 -4.27 -22.20 -0.54
CA GLN A 285 -5.55 -21.99 0.16
C GLN A 285 -5.34 -21.70 1.64
N ARG A 286 -4.54 -22.53 2.31
CA ARG A 286 -4.22 -22.35 3.73
C ARG A 286 -3.53 -21.01 3.99
N ASP A 287 -2.59 -20.62 3.14
CA ASP A 287 -1.83 -19.39 3.31
C ASP A 287 -2.71 -18.16 3.02
N ALA A 288 -3.61 -18.23 2.02
CA ALA A 288 -4.61 -17.19 1.77
C ALA A 288 -5.61 -17.05 2.93
N GLU A 289 -6.05 -18.16 3.53
CA GLU A 289 -6.90 -18.13 4.74
C GLU A 289 -6.18 -17.48 5.92
N ARG A 290 -4.87 -17.73 6.11
CA ARG A 290 -4.08 -17.06 7.14
C ARG A 290 -3.98 -15.55 6.93
N VAL A 291 -3.78 -15.10 5.69
CA VAL A 291 -3.79 -13.67 5.35
C VAL A 291 -5.16 -13.05 5.64
N ARG A 292 -6.25 -13.78 5.40
CA ARG A 292 -7.62 -13.33 5.72
C ARG A 292 -7.91 -13.24 7.22
N GLN A 293 -7.24 -14.03 8.06
CA GLN A 293 -7.49 -14.07 9.51
C GLN A 293 -7.01 -12.82 10.27
N VAL A 294 -6.51 -11.79 9.58
CA VAL A 294 -6.52 -10.41 10.09
C VAL A 294 -7.97 -9.91 10.08
N ARG A 295 -8.76 -10.36 11.07
CA ARG A 295 -10.23 -10.23 11.10
C ARG A 295 -10.73 -8.79 11.16
N HIS A 296 -11.95 -8.61 10.66
CA HIS A 296 -12.78 -7.44 10.88
C HIS A 296 -13.23 -7.39 12.37
N PRO A 297 -13.28 -6.23 13.04
CA PRO A 297 -13.70 -6.13 14.44
C PRO A 297 -15.14 -6.58 14.70
N ASP A 298 -16.03 -6.49 13.71
CA ASP A 298 -17.43 -6.96 13.85
C ASP A 298 -17.54 -8.48 14.09
N ASP A 299 -16.43 -9.23 13.98
CA ASP A 299 -16.32 -10.65 14.33
C ASP A 299 -15.85 -10.89 15.80
N ILE A 300 -15.85 -9.86 16.66
CA ILE A 300 -15.53 -9.92 18.12
C ILE A 300 -16.68 -9.38 18.96
#